data_AF-A0A7C5ZZT0-F1
#
_entry.id   AF-A0A7C5ZZT0-F1
#
_cell.length_a   1.000
_cell.length_b   1.000
_cell.length_c   1.000
_cell.angle_alpha   90.00
_cell.angle_beta   90.00
_cell.angle_gamma   90.00
#
_symmetry.space_group_name_H-M   'P 1'
#
loop_
_entity.id
_entity.type
_entity.pdbx_description
1 polymer ?
#
loop_
_entity_poly.entity_id
_entity_poly.type
_entity_poly.pdbx_seq_one_letter_code
_entity_poly.pdbx_strand_id
1 'polypeptide(L)'
;LTELLARLACLPAVKAGHPLSRAEGQALLDALLRCQTPWVCPHGRPTLLALKEEDLIRRFGRRSGARAGEEARPRRQEDSFPEAPGPQRG
;
A
#
# COMPACT_ATOMS: atom_id res chain seq x y z
N LEU A 1 -14.93 -16.25 16.68
CA LEU A 1 -14.77 -16.65 15.26
C LEU A 1 -13.71 -15.81 14.55
N THR A 2 -13.81 -14.48 14.58
CA THR A 2 -12.88 -13.54 13.89
C THR A 2 -11.41 -13.71 14.27
N GLU A 3 -11.11 -13.88 15.56
CA GLU A 3 -9.74 -14.12 16.06
C GLU A 3 -9.11 -15.41 15.50
N LEU A 4 -9.91 -16.48 15.38
CA LEU A 4 -9.45 -17.75 14.80
C LEU A 4 -9.11 -17.57 13.32
N LEU A 5 -9.98 -16.88 12.57
CA LEU A 5 -9.76 -16.60 11.15
C LEU A 5 -8.55 -15.70 10.92
N ALA A 6 -8.33 -14.70 11.78
CA ALA A 6 -7.16 -13.83 11.72
C ALA A 6 -5.86 -14.61 11.91
N ARG A 7 -5.82 -15.55 12.87
CA ARG A 7 -4.68 -16.45 13.07
C ARG A 7 -4.44 -17.36 11.87
N LEU A 8 -5.50 -17.99 11.35
CA LEU A 8 -5.41 -18.86 10.16
C LEU A 8 -4.90 -18.11 8.93
N ALA A 9 -5.25 -16.83 8.77
CA ALA A 9 -4.73 -16.00 7.69
C ALA A 9 -3.25 -15.61 7.88
N CYS A 10 -2.79 -15.40 9.11
CA CYS A 10 -1.44 -14.91 9.40
C CYS A 10 -0.36 -16.00 9.44
N LEU A 11 -0.71 -17.20 9.89
CA LEU A 11 0.23 -18.33 9.96
C LEU A 11 0.92 -18.63 8.61
N PRO A 12 0.19 -18.81 7.49
CA PRO A 12 0.78 -19.11 6.19
C PRO A 12 1.19 -17.87 5.39
N ALA A 13 0.94 -16.66 5.91
CA ALA A 13 1.24 -15.43 5.17
C ALA A 13 2.73 -15.30 4.82
N VAL A 14 3.00 -14.66 3.69
CA VAL A 14 4.33 -14.18 3.29
C VAL A 14 4.91 -13.32 4.41
N LYS A 15 6.19 -13.53 4.73
CA LYS A 15 6.89 -12.88 5.85
C LYS A 15 8.17 -12.20 5.37
N ALA A 16 8.74 -11.36 6.23
CA ALA A 16 10.03 -10.74 5.97
C ALA A 16 11.10 -11.81 5.64
N GLY A 17 11.88 -11.55 4.60
CA GLY A 17 12.90 -12.50 4.11
C GLY A 17 12.36 -13.64 3.24
N HIS A 18 11.05 -13.75 3.02
CA HIS A 18 10.51 -14.71 2.07
C HIS A 18 10.88 -14.31 0.65
N PRO A 19 11.56 -15.19 -0.13
CA PRO A 19 11.92 -14.87 -1.51
C PRO A 19 10.65 -14.81 -2.37
N LEU A 20 10.56 -13.79 -3.20
CA LEU A 20 9.49 -13.64 -4.19
C LEU A 20 10.10 -13.23 -5.52
N SER A 21 9.70 -13.91 -6.58
CA SER A 21 9.88 -13.41 -7.94
C SER A 21 9.03 -12.17 -8.16
N ARG A 22 9.37 -11.40 -9.20
CA ARG A 22 8.59 -10.22 -9.60
C ARG A 22 7.13 -10.57 -9.91
N ALA A 23 6.89 -11.73 -10.54
CA ALA A 23 5.56 -12.19 -10.89
C ALA A 23 4.73 -12.54 -9.64
N GLU A 24 5.32 -13.24 -8.67
CA GLU A 24 4.66 -13.56 -7.40
C GLU A 24 4.36 -12.30 -6.57
N GLY A 25 5.29 -11.35 -6.55
CA GLY A 25 5.08 -10.06 -5.91
C GLY A 25 3.91 -9.29 -6.51
N GLN A 26 3.81 -9.25 -7.83
CA GLN A 26 2.68 -8.60 -8.52
C GLN A 26 1.36 -9.31 -8.21
N ALA A 27 1.33 -10.64 -8.31
CA ALA A 27 0.13 -11.43 -8.00
C ALA A 27 -0.34 -11.24 -6.55
N LEU A 28 0.58 -11.09 -5.59
CA LEU A 28 0.26 -10.78 -4.20
C LEU A 28 -0.41 -9.41 -4.05
N LEU A 29 0.10 -8.39 -4.75
CA LEU A 29 -0.51 -7.05 -4.76
C LEU A 29 -1.90 -7.07 -5.40
N ASP A 30 -2.05 -7.77 -6.52
CA ASP A 30 -3.34 -7.90 -7.22
C ASP A 30 -4.36 -8.67 -6.37
N ALA A 31 -3.92 -9.68 -5.61
CA ALA A 31 -4.76 -10.38 -4.64
C ALA A 31 -5.17 -9.47 -3.47
N LEU A 32 -4.23 -8.69 -2.93
CA LEU A 32 -4.52 -7.73 -1.86
C LEU A 32 -5.58 -6.74 -2.31
N LEU A 33 -5.42 -6.10 -3.47
CA LEU A 33 -6.34 -5.07 -3.97
C LEU A 33 -7.73 -5.59 -4.33
N ARG A 34 -7.92 -6.91 -4.45
CA ARG A 34 -9.25 -7.54 -4.63
C ARG A 34 -9.99 -7.79 -3.32
N CYS A 35 -9.33 -7.67 -2.17
CA CYS A 35 -9.97 -7.80 -0.87
C CYS A 35 -10.92 -6.64 -0.61
N GLN A 36 -11.97 -6.87 0.19
CA GLN A 36 -12.92 -5.82 0.58
C GLN A 36 -12.27 -4.70 1.41
N THR A 37 -11.27 -5.06 2.24
CA THR A 37 -10.55 -4.13 3.13
C THR A 37 -9.04 -4.30 2.96
N PRO A 38 -8.45 -3.82 1.85
CA PRO A 38 -7.06 -4.08 1.51
C PRO A 38 -6.05 -3.21 2.26
N TRP A 39 -6.50 -2.23 3.05
CA TRP A 39 -5.69 -1.28 3.82
C TRP A 39 -5.45 -1.69 5.27
N VAL A 40 -6.11 -2.74 5.76
CA VAL A 40 -5.97 -3.22 7.14
C VAL A 40 -5.94 -4.75 7.17
N CYS A 41 -5.02 -5.34 7.92
CA CYS A 41 -4.97 -6.78 8.11
C CYS A 41 -6.04 -7.23 9.12
N PRO A 42 -6.37 -8.53 9.20
CA PRO A 42 -7.37 -9.04 10.16
C PRO A 42 -7.08 -8.73 11.65
N HIS A 43 -5.85 -8.33 11.99
CA HIS A 43 -5.44 -7.91 13.34
C HIS A 43 -5.45 -6.39 13.55
N GLY A 44 -5.85 -5.60 12.55
CA GLY A 44 -5.90 -4.14 12.65
C GLY A 44 -4.63 -3.39 12.25
N ARG A 45 -3.57 -4.08 11.78
CA ARG A 45 -2.35 -3.39 11.30
C ARG A 45 -2.55 -2.87 9.88
N PRO A 46 -2.09 -1.66 9.54
CA PRO A 46 -2.12 -1.17 8.17
C PRO A 46 -1.24 -2.04 7.27
N THR A 47 -1.73 -2.37 6.08
CA THR A 47 -1.04 -3.20 5.09
C THR A 47 -0.28 -2.36 4.05
N LEU A 48 -0.67 -1.10 3.87
CA LEU A 48 -0.10 -0.18 2.89
C LEU A 48 0.27 1.13 3.59
N LEU A 49 1.36 1.74 3.16
CA LEU A 49 1.77 3.10 3.54
C LEU A 49 1.99 3.91 2.27
N ALA A 50 1.26 5.00 2.11
CA ALA A 50 1.50 5.95 1.03
C ALA A 50 2.59 6.94 1.46
N LEU A 51 3.70 6.95 0.71
CA LEU A 51 4.77 7.93 0.86
C LEU A 51 4.74 8.83 -0.37
N LYS A 52 4.54 10.14 -0.18
CA LYS A 52 4.65 11.07 -1.29
C LYS A 52 6.12 11.23 -1.66
N GLU A 53 6.38 11.54 -2.92
CA GLU A 53 7.74 11.82 -3.41
C GLU A 53 8.42 12.94 -2.59
N GLU A 54 7.67 14.00 -2.26
CA GLU A 54 8.14 15.08 -1.39
C GLU A 54 8.53 14.62 0.01
N ASP A 55 7.80 13.66 0.60
CA ASP A 55 8.10 13.10 1.91
C ASP A 55 9.40 12.28 1.87
N LEU A 56 9.60 11.51 0.79
CA LEU A 56 10.84 10.77 0.56
C LEU A 56 12.02 11.74 0.43
N ILE A 57 11.91 12.74 -0.44
CA ILE A 57 12.96 13.75 -0.68
C ILE A 57 13.36 14.41 0.65
N ARG A 58 12.39 14.86 1.45
CA ARG A 58 12.64 15.49 2.76
C ARG A 58 13.29 14.53 3.75
N ARG A 59 12.86 13.27 3.82
CA ARG A 59 13.42 12.26 4.75
C ARG A 59 14.88 11.92 4.45
N PHE A 60 15.32 12.07 3.21
CA PHE A 60 16.73 11.96 2.83
C PHE A 60 17.51 13.28 2.95
N GLY A 61 16.94 14.31 3.58
CA GLY A 61 17.59 15.62 3.78
C GLY A 61 17.77 16.43 2.50
N ARG A 62 17.09 16.06 1.42
CA ARG A 62 17.18 16.77 0.13
C ARG A 62 16.17 17.91 0.11
N ARG A 63 16.55 19.07 -0.44
CA ARG A 63 15.60 20.15 -0.71
C ARG A 63 14.79 19.77 -1.94
N SER A 64 13.46 19.79 -1.83
CA SER A 64 12.53 19.66 -2.95
C SER A 64 12.75 20.84 -3.90
N GLY A 65 13.66 20.69 -4.84
CA GLY A 65 14.13 21.76 -5.73
C GLY A 65 14.78 21.25 -7.02
N ALA A 66 14.49 20.03 -7.46
CA ALA A 66 15.05 19.46 -8.68
C ALA A 66 13.96 18.88 -9.59
N ARG A 67 12.91 19.67 -9.85
CA ARG A 67 12.16 19.73 -11.12
C ARG A 67 11.55 21.13 -11.30
N ALA A 68 12.37 22.16 -11.12
CA ALA A 68 12.03 23.49 -11.61
C ALA A 68 12.44 23.52 -13.08
N GLY A 69 11.58 23.03 -13.99
CA GLY A 69 11.83 23.18 -15.44
C GLY A 69 11.49 22.02 -16.37
N GLU A 70 10.79 20.98 -15.95
CA GLU A 70 10.15 20.05 -16.89
C GLU A 70 8.69 19.92 -16.51
N GLU A 71 7.86 20.38 -17.45
CA GLU A 71 6.41 20.38 -17.45
C GLU A 71 5.86 19.21 -16.64
N ALA A 72 5.09 19.54 -15.60
CA ALA A 72 4.45 18.57 -14.74
C ALA A 72 3.73 17.55 -15.62
N ARG A 73 4.33 16.35 -15.79
CA ARG A 73 3.66 15.23 -16.46
C ARG A 73 2.29 15.16 -15.79
N PRO A 74 1.18 15.42 -16.52
CA PRO A 74 -0.12 15.49 -15.89
C PRO A 74 -0.29 14.17 -15.16
N ARG A 75 -0.57 14.23 -13.85
CA ARG A 75 -0.87 13.04 -13.06
C ARG A 75 -1.92 12.29 -13.85
N ARG A 76 -1.59 11.10 -14.36
CA ARG A 76 -2.63 10.30 -15.00
C ARG A 76 -3.65 10.04 -13.91
N GLN A 77 -4.92 10.19 -14.26
CA GLN A 77 -6.02 9.96 -13.32
C GLN A 77 -5.99 8.53 -12.73
N GLU A 78 -5.23 7.63 -13.36
CA GLU A 78 -4.88 6.27 -12.90
C GLU A 78 -4.03 6.23 -11.62
N ASP A 79 -3.27 7.29 -11.28
CA ASP A 79 -2.41 7.37 -10.10
C ASP A 79 -3.17 7.81 -8.82
N SER A 80 -4.46 8.13 -8.97
CA SER A 80 -5.35 8.43 -7.86
C SER A 80 -5.91 7.12 -7.30
N PHE A 81 -5.36 6.65 -6.18
CA PHE A 81 -5.99 5.57 -5.42
C PHE A 81 -7.43 5.98 -5.06
N PRO A 82 -8.43 5.10 -5.21
CA PRO A 82 -9.77 5.40 -4.76
C PRO A 82 -9.73 5.71 -3.26
N GLU A 83 -10.32 6.84 -2.88
CA GLU A 83 -10.45 7.23 -1.50
C GLU A 83 -11.25 6.13 -0.78
N ALA A 84 -10.62 5.47 0.20
CA ALA A 84 -11.29 4.40 0.92
C ALA A 84 -12.55 4.97 1.60
N PRO A 85 -13.74 4.36 1.42
CA PRO A 85 -14.94 4.84 2.08
C PRO A 85 -14.69 4.84 3.60
N GLY A 86 -14.94 5.99 4.23
CA GLY A 86 -14.81 6.14 5.67
C GLY A 86 -15.64 5.09 6.42
N PRO A 87 -15.30 4.79 7.68
CA PRO A 87 -16.00 3.79 8.47
C PRO A 87 -17.49 4.16 8.59
N GLN A 88 -18.36 3.40 7.94
CA GLN A 88 -19.81 3.56 8.09
C GLN A 88 -20.19 3.02 9.47
N ARG A 89 -20.60 3.92 10.37
CA ARG A 89 -21.21 3.55 11.64
C ARG A 89 -22.68 3.22 11.36
N GLY A 90 -23.07 1.97 11.60
CA GLY A 90 -24.45 1.50 11.69
C GLY A 90 -24.70 0.91 13.06
#